data_AF-A0A9N8EWY2-F1
#
_entry.id   AF-A0A9N8EWY2-F1
#
_cell.length_a   1.000
_cell.length_b   1.000
_cell.length_c   1.000
_cell.angle_alpha   90.00
_cell.angle_beta   90.00
_cell.angle_gamma   90.00
#
_symmetry.space_group_name_H-M   'P 1'
#
loop_
_entity.id
_entity.type
_entity.pdbx_description
1 polymer ?
#
loop_
_entity_poly.entity_id
_entity_poly.type
_entity_poly.pdbx_seq_one_letter_code
_entity_poly.pdbx_strand_id
1 'polypeptide(L)'
;NPVDCSSDWPGSLLGIYGTFLLRMINITVDPLKMAKNTKKAVKIVKKLGQGGPMRFFLKYVKPFTRTLRLFVAGWRWAEASQCRRGEVGTEEAFAFMGNRVSRTLARLAVDSLVAYVVMPMAYELFQWLQYDDWWHPITVFIVLGSLRAVAPYAASFQGSRVGRVLTRQFFRGAKHRWLPIQPITTLNLLSDDCCEQDEISQTADLAVLAKEVAKAFGKAKEIGLDGMEGQREILKEQGFHQVGAGSGGYAVYFCRRKPPNGSTELTILLHVTPYGPSILNVMPRYIVLEFEDSVDRRNHCPHHFAELKERYDKQLVTYQVGCKTLCKQRTGRNPNPPSDLKSLKTFLADAKKPRKRRRNQRQYEELQKQVHRVAKDLKRMMAMAGDQAPKGVILYFEGLDCAGKSSTGGLVEQALAEAGFQVATKQYNRPPTPEQKLKPWMDRFEVPETTTTTVGLAVPSGSSNEEQQETAQSLLNKHSALVWDRGPSGDFVYNPEYRALPMEDREKLYKEFMDFDRECLSKGISLSFFFHQ
;
A
#
# COMPACT_ATOMS: atom_id res chain seq x y z
N ASN A 1 -32.10 -45.63 -47.78
CA ASN A 1 -31.38 -44.37 -48.01
C ASN A 1 -31.59 -43.39 -46.86
N PRO A 2 -30.70 -43.37 -45.86
CA PRO A 2 -30.43 -42.17 -45.07
C PRO A 2 -29.17 -41.49 -45.59
N VAL A 3 -29.19 -40.16 -45.65
CA VAL A 3 -28.08 -39.30 -46.05
C VAL A 3 -27.41 -38.76 -44.79
N ASP A 4 -26.09 -38.94 -44.75
CA ASP A 4 -25.13 -38.39 -43.78
C ASP A 4 -25.14 -36.87 -43.74
N CYS A 5 -24.95 -36.31 -42.54
CA CYS A 5 -24.26 -35.03 -42.34
C CYS A 5 -23.62 -35.01 -40.94
N SER A 6 -22.34 -35.38 -40.90
CA SER A 6 -21.39 -35.10 -39.83
C SER A 6 -20.78 -33.71 -40.01
N SER A 7 -20.55 -32.97 -38.91
CA SER A 7 -19.50 -31.94 -38.84
C SER A 7 -19.03 -31.72 -37.40
N ASP A 8 -17.82 -32.21 -37.15
CA ASP A 8 -16.67 -31.63 -36.45
C ASP A 8 -16.86 -30.72 -35.22
N TRP A 9 -16.43 -31.25 -34.06
CA TRP A 9 -15.95 -30.48 -32.92
C TRP A 9 -14.53 -30.96 -32.54
N PRO A 10 -13.55 -30.05 -32.30
CA PRO A 10 -12.16 -30.43 -32.06
C PRO A 10 -11.92 -30.91 -30.63
N GLY A 11 -11.11 -31.96 -30.53
CA GLY A 11 -10.80 -32.72 -29.32
C GLY A 11 -10.17 -31.93 -28.19
N SER A 12 -10.70 -32.14 -26.99
CA SER A 12 -10.10 -31.71 -25.73
C SER A 12 -9.40 -32.88 -25.03
N LEU A 13 -8.35 -32.54 -24.28
CA LEU A 13 -7.53 -33.41 -23.41
C LEU A 13 -8.30 -34.35 -22.46
N LEU A 14 -9.64 -34.24 -22.36
CA LEU A 14 -10.49 -35.18 -21.63
C LEU A 14 -10.58 -36.56 -22.30
N GLY A 15 -10.44 -36.66 -23.63
CA GLY A 15 -10.57 -37.95 -24.35
C GLY A 15 -9.46 -38.95 -24.03
N ILE A 16 -8.24 -38.47 -23.78
CA ILE A 16 -7.06 -39.32 -23.51
C ILE A 16 -7.10 -39.85 -22.07
N TYR A 17 -7.57 -39.06 -21.10
CA TYR A 17 -7.73 -39.53 -19.72
C TYR A 17 -8.97 -40.42 -19.55
N GLY A 18 -10.06 -40.15 -20.28
CA GLY A 18 -11.28 -40.96 -20.23
C GLY A 18 -11.07 -42.38 -20.77
N THR A 19 -10.37 -42.53 -21.89
CA THR A 19 -10.06 -43.85 -22.47
C THR A 19 -9.04 -44.65 -21.65
N PHE A 20 -8.10 -43.99 -20.98
CA PHE A 20 -7.17 -44.67 -20.07
C PHE A 20 -7.85 -45.15 -18.78
N LEU A 21 -8.80 -44.37 -18.23
CA LEU A 21 -9.60 -44.78 -17.07
C LEU A 21 -10.57 -45.92 -17.41
N LEU A 22 -11.24 -45.86 -18.56
CA LEU A 22 -12.18 -46.89 -19.01
C LEU A 22 -11.48 -48.22 -19.31
N ARG A 23 -10.23 -48.21 -19.82
CA ARG A 23 -9.41 -49.43 -19.96
C ARG A 23 -8.95 -50.03 -18.64
N MET A 24 -8.80 -49.23 -17.59
CA MET A 24 -8.51 -49.71 -16.23
C MET A 24 -9.75 -50.32 -15.57
N ILE A 25 -10.94 -49.81 -15.89
CA ILE A 25 -12.23 -50.27 -15.32
C ILE A 25 -12.66 -51.60 -15.96
N ASN A 26 -12.37 -51.83 -17.25
CA ASN A 26 -12.77 -53.05 -17.96
C ASN A 26 -11.91 -54.29 -17.64
N ILE A 27 -11.05 -54.22 -16.62
CA ILE A 27 -10.27 -55.36 -16.13
C ILE A 27 -10.69 -55.64 -14.69
N THR A 28 -11.35 -56.79 -14.50
CA THR A 28 -11.62 -57.54 -13.25
C THR A 28 -12.95 -57.33 -12.52
N VAL A 29 -13.97 -58.09 -12.93
CA VAL A 29 -15.01 -58.62 -12.01
C VAL A 29 -14.50 -59.97 -11.48
N ASP A 30 -13.65 -59.92 -10.46
CA ASP A 30 -13.32 -61.08 -9.64
C ASP A 30 -13.11 -60.59 -8.19
N PRO A 31 -14.03 -60.89 -7.25
CA PRO A 31 -14.05 -60.30 -5.91
C PRO A 31 -12.77 -60.57 -5.11
N LEU A 32 -12.07 -61.69 -5.37
CA LEU A 32 -10.79 -62.00 -4.74
C LEU A 32 -9.63 -61.15 -5.30
N LYS A 33 -9.67 -60.80 -6.59
CA LYS A 33 -8.73 -59.84 -7.19
C LYS A 33 -9.01 -58.42 -6.73
N MET A 34 -10.27 -58.04 -6.57
CA MET A 34 -10.70 -56.75 -5.98
C MET A 34 -10.13 -56.56 -4.58
N ALA A 35 -10.26 -57.54 -3.67
CA ALA A 35 -9.70 -57.43 -2.31
C ALA A 35 -8.16 -57.29 -2.30
N LYS A 36 -7.44 -58.01 -3.18
CA LYS A 36 -5.99 -57.87 -3.37
C LYS A 36 -5.61 -56.51 -3.98
N ASN A 37 -6.38 -56.02 -4.94
CA ASN A 37 -6.15 -54.75 -5.63
C ASN A 37 -6.48 -53.55 -4.73
N THR A 38 -7.53 -53.62 -3.89
CA THR A 38 -7.86 -52.63 -2.87
C THR A 38 -6.78 -52.57 -1.79
N LYS A 39 -6.27 -53.72 -1.31
CA LYS A 39 -5.11 -53.74 -0.40
C LYS A 39 -3.86 -53.13 -1.06
N LYS A 40 -3.61 -53.38 -2.35
CA LYS A 40 -2.50 -52.76 -3.11
C LYS A 40 -2.70 -51.26 -3.30
N ALA A 41 -3.91 -50.82 -3.65
CA ALA A 41 -4.27 -49.41 -3.85
C ALA A 41 -4.14 -48.63 -2.54
N VAL A 42 -4.63 -49.16 -1.41
CA VAL A 42 -4.42 -48.59 -0.08
C VAL A 42 -2.93 -48.54 0.29
N LYS A 43 -2.13 -49.54 -0.10
CA LYS A 43 -0.66 -49.52 0.06
C LYS A 43 0.00 -48.45 -0.81
N ILE A 44 -0.48 -48.25 -2.03
CA ILE A 44 0.03 -47.25 -3.00
C ILE A 44 -0.34 -45.83 -2.55
N VAL A 45 -1.58 -45.59 -2.11
CA VAL A 45 -2.03 -44.31 -1.54
C VAL A 45 -1.28 -44.01 -0.23
N LYS A 46 -1.06 -45.03 0.63
CA LYS A 46 -0.18 -44.88 1.81
C LYS A 46 1.26 -44.58 1.40
N LYS A 47 1.81 -45.18 0.34
CA LYS A 47 3.19 -44.92 -0.13
C LYS A 47 3.35 -43.56 -0.82
N LEU A 48 2.37 -43.14 -1.63
CA LEU A 48 2.32 -41.84 -2.28
C LEU A 48 2.18 -40.70 -1.26
N GLY A 49 1.37 -40.90 -0.21
CA GLY A 49 1.24 -39.95 0.90
C GLY A 49 2.43 -39.93 1.89
N GLN A 50 3.36 -40.89 1.81
CA GLN A 50 4.46 -41.04 2.77
C GLN A 50 5.86 -40.69 2.22
N GLY A 51 5.94 -40.22 0.96
CA GLY A 51 7.16 -39.60 0.41
C GLY A 51 8.36 -40.55 0.28
N GLY A 52 8.20 -41.68 -0.44
CA GLY A 52 9.29 -42.42 -1.11
C GLY A 52 10.60 -42.72 -0.32
N PRO A 53 11.73 -42.99 -1.00
CA PRO A 53 13.05 -43.19 -0.37
C PRO A 53 13.55 -41.97 0.43
N MET A 54 12.97 -40.80 0.16
CA MET A 54 13.14 -39.57 0.97
C MET A 54 12.71 -39.78 2.43
N ARG A 55 11.83 -40.74 2.74
CA ARG A 55 11.40 -41.03 4.11
C ARG A 55 12.51 -41.60 4.98
N PHE A 56 13.43 -42.39 4.43
CA PHE A 56 14.58 -42.91 5.20
C PHE A 56 15.49 -41.76 5.60
N PHE A 57 15.85 -40.91 4.65
CA PHE A 57 16.59 -39.67 4.89
C PHE A 57 15.87 -38.74 5.88
N LEU A 58 14.58 -38.49 5.70
CA LEU A 58 13.78 -37.66 6.61
C LEU A 58 13.58 -38.30 7.99
N LYS A 59 13.64 -39.63 8.13
CA LYS A 59 13.52 -40.31 9.44
C LYS A 59 14.79 -40.10 10.29
N TYR A 60 15.95 -39.95 9.67
CA TYR A 60 17.22 -39.62 10.34
C TYR A 60 17.43 -38.11 10.50
N VAL A 61 17.02 -37.31 9.51
CA VAL A 61 17.17 -35.85 9.54
C VAL A 61 16.13 -35.17 10.44
N LYS A 62 14.92 -35.73 10.61
CA LYS A 62 13.88 -35.13 11.48
C LYS A 62 14.25 -35.10 12.96
N PRO A 63 14.78 -36.16 13.59
CA PRO A 63 15.29 -36.09 14.96
C PRO A 63 16.40 -35.05 15.07
N PHE A 64 17.39 -35.08 14.17
CA PHE A 64 18.51 -34.14 14.18
C PHE A 64 18.06 -32.67 14.05
N THR A 65 17.19 -32.37 13.07
CA THR A 65 16.64 -31.01 12.90
C THR A 65 15.64 -30.60 13.98
N ARG A 66 14.99 -31.56 14.68
CA ARG A 66 14.19 -31.29 15.88
C ARG A 66 15.07 -30.89 17.05
N THR A 67 16.13 -31.65 17.31
CA THR A 67 17.09 -31.36 18.37
C THR A 67 17.80 -30.03 18.11
N LEU A 68 18.26 -29.78 16.89
CA LEU A 68 18.92 -28.51 16.53
C LEU A 68 18.00 -27.30 16.68
N ARG A 69 16.70 -27.43 16.35
CA ARG A 69 15.75 -26.32 16.52
C ARG A 69 15.36 -26.10 17.98
N LEU A 70 15.22 -27.16 18.78
CA LEU A 70 15.03 -27.03 20.23
C LEU A 70 16.27 -26.42 20.89
N PHE A 71 17.45 -26.77 20.40
CA PHE A 71 18.71 -26.19 20.85
C PHE A 71 18.80 -24.70 20.48
N VAL A 72 18.47 -24.32 19.23
CA VAL A 72 18.44 -22.91 18.81
C VAL A 72 17.35 -22.10 19.52
N ALA A 73 16.19 -22.69 19.77
CA ALA A 73 15.11 -22.07 20.55
C ALA A 73 15.52 -21.88 22.02
N GLY A 74 16.08 -22.92 22.65
CA GLY A 74 16.62 -22.85 24.01
C GLY A 74 17.81 -21.89 24.13
N TRP A 75 18.65 -21.82 23.10
CA TRP A 75 19.76 -20.87 23.01
C TRP A 75 19.26 -19.44 22.90
N ARG A 76 18.29 -19.16 22.03
CA ARG A 76 17.63 -17.85 21.92
C ARG A 76 16.88 -17.47 23.19
N TRP A 77 16.28 -18.43 23.88
CA TRP A 77 15.64 -18.22 25.18
C TRP A 77 16.67 -17.93 26.28
N ALA A 78 17.83 -18.58 26.25
CA ALA A 78 18.92 -18.33 27.19
C ALA A 78 19.59 -16.95 26.96
N GLU A 79 19.80 -16.57 25.69
CA GLU A 79 20.32 -15.26 25.26
C GLU A 79 19.30 -14.12 25.42
N ALA A 80 18.00 -14.42 25.48
CA ALA A 80 17.01 -13.41 25.79
C ALA A 80 17.25 -12.89 27.22
N SER A 81 17.28 -11.56 27.37
CA SER A 81 17.39 -10.89 28.67
C SER A 81 16.33 -11.41 29.63
N GLN A 82 16.60 -11.38 30.94
CA GLN A 82 15.71 -11.95 31.97
C GLN A 82 14.25 -11.44 31.85
N CYS A 83 14.08 -10.20 31.38
CA CYS A 83 12.78 -9.55 31.14
C CYS A 83 12.04 -10.07 29.88
N ARG A 84 12.73 -10.71 28.93
CA ARG A 84 12.19 -11.24 27.66
C ARG A 84 12.00 -12.76 27.64
N ARG A 85 12.55 -13.51 28.61
CA ARG A 85 12.43 -14.98 28.66
C ARG A 85 10.98 -15.45 28.77
N GLY A 86 10.14 -14.69 29.48
CA GLY A 86 8.71 -14.99 29.58
C GLY A 86 7.98 -14.81 28.25
N GLU A 87 8.31 -13.77 27.49
CA GLU A 87 7.65 -13.42 26.21
C GLU A 87 8.10 -14.33 25.07
N VAL A 88 9.41 -14.54 24.90
CA VAL A 88 9.95 -15.44 23.86
C VAL A 88 9.52 -16.89 24.15
N GLY A 89 9.53 -17.28 25.43
CA GLY A 89 9.07 -18.60 25.86
C GLY A 89 7.56 -18.80 25.62
N THR A 90 6.73 -17.78 25.88
CA THR A 90 5.29 -17.87 25.64
C THR A 90 4.95 -17.82 24.16
N GLU A 91 5.59 -16.97 23.35
CA GLU A 91 5.41 -16.94 21.89
C GLU A 91 5.79 -18.28 21.25
N GLU A 92 6.93 -18.85 21.61
CA GLU A 92 7.36 -20.14 21.08
C GLU A 92 6.47 -21.28 21.60
N ALA A 93 5.99 -21.23 22.85
CA ALA A 93 5.04 -22.20 23.40
C ALA A 93 3.68 -22.11 22.69
N PHE A 94 3.14 -20.91 22.42
CA PHE A 94 1.90 -20.72 21.67
C PHE A 94 2.06 -21.12 20.20
N ALA A 95 3.20 -20.83 19.58
CA ALA A 95 3.51 -21.30 18.23
C ALA A 95 3.61 -22.83 18.19
N PHE A 96 4.20 -23.46 19.20
CA PHE A 96 4.31 -24.91 19.30
C PHE A 96 2.94 -25.57 19.55
N MET A 97 2.21 -25.16 20.59
CA MET A 97 0.88 -25.69 20.93
C MET A 97 -0.12 -25.42 19.80
N GLY A 98 -0.17 -24.17 19.33
CA GLY A 98 -1.17 -23.69 18.37
C GLY A 98 -0.98 -24.19 16.95
N ASN A 99 0.25 -24.49 16.51
CA ASN A 99 0.49 -24.99 15.14
C ASN A 99 0.89 -26.46 15.06
N ARG A 100 1.41 -27.09 16.12
CA ARG A 100 1.83 -28.50 16.04
C ARG A 100 0.91 -29.44 16.79
N VAL A 101 0.53 -29.12 18.02
CA VAL A 101 -0.35 -29.99 18.82
C VAL A 101 -1.75 -30.01 18.21
N SER A 102 -2.32 -28.84 17.94
CA SER A 102 -3.64 -28.71 17.28
C SER A 102 -3.72 -29.43 15.93
N ARG A 103 -2.70 -29.27 15.06
CA ARG A 103 -2.64 -29.92 13.75
C ARG A 103 -2.52 -31.44 13.87
N THR A 104 -1.80 -31.93 14.88
CA THR A 104 -1.61 -33.36 15.09
C THR A 104 -2.88 -33.99 15.64
N LEU A 105 -3.51 -33.36 16.63
CA LEU A 105 -4.80 -33.79 17.17
C LEU A 105 -5.91 -33.76 16.12
N ALA A 106 -6.01 -32.71 15.32
CA ALA A 106 -7.00 -32.63 14.24
C ALA A 106 -6.80 -33.74 13.19
N ARG A 107 -5.56 -34.08 12.84
CA ARG A 107 -5.28 -35.22 11.94
C ARG A 107 -5.67 -36.55 12.57
N LEU A 108 -5.30 -36.76 13.83
CA LEU A 108 -5.63 -37.99 14.55
C LEU A 108 -7.15 -38.15 14.70
N ALA A 109 -7.87 -37.08 15.01
CA ALA A 109 -9.32 -37.08 15.11
C ALA A 109 -9.99 -37.45 13.78
N VAL A 110 -9.56 -36.85 12.66
CA VAL A 110 -10.09 -37.20 11.32
C VAL A 110 -9.71 -38.63 10.95
N ASP A 111 -8.48 -39.06 11.22
CA ASP A 111 -8.04 -40.44 10.93
C ASP A 111 -8.83 -41.47 11.74
N SER A 112 -9.10 -41.20 13.01
CA SER A 112 -9.93 -42.06 13.88
C SER A 112 -11.38 -42.06 13.42
N LEU A 113 -11.97 -40.90 13.11
CA LEU A 113 -13.34 -40.80 12.60
C LEU A 113 -13.52 -41.61 11.31
N VAL A 114 -12.58 -41.48 10.38
CA VAL A 114 -12.57 -42.24 9.13
C VAL A 114 -12.46 -43.73 9.41
N ALA A 115 -11.51 -44.14 10.25
CA ALA A 115 -11.23 -45.56 10.48
C ALA A 115 -12.35 -46.28 11.24
N TYR A 116 -12.92 -45.65 12.27
CA TYR A 116 -13.83 -46.29 13.20
C TYR A 116 -15.31 -46.03 12.91
N VAL A 117 -15.65 -44.97 12.18
CA VAL A 117 -17.06 -44.60 11.92
C VAL A 117 -17.35 -44.65 10.43
N VAL A 118 -16.62 -43.88 9.62
CA VAL A 118 -16.98 -43.71 8.21
C VAL A 118 -16.73 -44.97 7.40
N MET A 119 -15.59 -45.65 7.58
CA MET A 119 -15.29 -46.86 6.81
C MET A 119 -16.22 -48.04 7.14
N PRO A 120 -16.56 -48.34 8.41
CA PRO A 120 -17.55 -49.36 8.74
C PRO A 120 -18.94 -49.01 8.22
N MET A 121 -19.42 -47.77 8.41
CA MET A 121 -20.71 -47.34 7.87
C MET A 121 -20.75 -47.44 6.36
N ALA A 122 -19.71 -46.96 5.68
CA ALA A 122 -19.63 -47.05 4.23
C ALA A 122 -19.64 -48.50 3.76
N TYR A 123 -18.92 -49.40 4.43
CA TYR A 123 -18.91 -50.82 4.09
C TYR A 123 -20.30 -51.46 4.16
N GLU A 124 -21.02 -51.25 5.27
CA GLU A 124 -22.40 -51.73 5.44
C GLU A 124 -23.35 -51.10 4.41
N LEU A 125 -23.25 -49.78 4.21
CA LEU A 125 -24.09 -49.06 3.25
C LEU A 125 -23.83 -49.53 1.81
N PHE A 126 -22.57 -49.83 1.46
CA PHE A 126 -22.19 -50.36 0.15
C PHE A 126 -22.62 -51.81 -0.07
N GLN A 127 -22.84 -52.60 0.99
CA GLN A 127 -23.42 -53.93 0.86
C GLN A 127 -24.94 -53.89 0.63
N TRP A 128 -25.62 -52.93 1.23
CA TRP A 128 -27.08 -52.81 1.16
C TRP A 128 -27.57 -52.14 -0.12
N LEU A 129 -26.80 -51.17 -0.63
CA LEU A 129 -27.15 -50.47 -1.87
C LEU A 129 -26.59 -51.27 -3.05
N GLN A 130 -27.46 -52.02 -3.72
CA GLN A 130 -27.19 -52.50 -5.08
C GLN A 130 -27.10 -51.27 -5.99
N TYR A 131 -25.88 -50.78 -6.21
CA TYR A 131 -25.68 -49.54 -6.94
C TYR A 131 -25.81 -49.75 -8.45
N ASP A 132 -26.68 -48.96 -9.07
CA ASP A 132 -26.52 -48.53 -10.46
C ASP A 132 -25.31 -47.58 -10.55
N ASP A 133 -24.59 -47.62 -11.69
CA ASP A 133 -23.21 -47.14 -11.96
C ASP A 133 -22.79 -45.71 -11.54
N TRP A 134 -23.66 -44.89 -10.96
CA TRP A 134 -23.49 -43.44 -10.81
C TRP A 134 -22.93 -43.01 -9.44
N TRP A 135 -22.99 -43.86 -8.41
CA TRP A 135 -22.44 -43.55 -7.08
C TRP A 135 -21.17 -44.35 -6.80
N HIS A 136 -20.06 -43.87 -7.35
CA HIS A 136 -18.77 -44.54 -7.21
C HIS A 136 -18.17 -44.28 -5.80
N PRO A 137 -17.69 -45.33 -5.10
CA PRO A 137 -16.98 -45.21 -3.80
C PRO A 137 -15.82 -44.20 -3.78
N ILE A 138 -15.31 -43.84 -4.97
CA ILE A 138 -14.27 -42.84 -5.17
C ILE A 138 -14.68 -41.47 -4.61
N THR A 139 -15.95 -41.07 -4.74
CA THR A 139 -16.42 -39.76 -4.27
C THR A 139 -16.28 -39.64 -2.74
N VAL A 140 -16.59 -40.70 -2.00
CA VAL A 140 -16.40 -40.76 -0.54
C VAL A 140 -14.92 -40.62 -0.19
N PHE A 141 -14.02 -41.32 -0.89
CA PHE A 141 -12.59 -41.21 -0.66
C PHE A 141 -12.02 -39.82 -0.99
N ILE A 142 -12.54 -39.14 -2.02
CA ILE A 142 -12.14 -37.77 -2.38
C ILE A 142 -12.58 -36.78 -1.29
N VAL A 143 -13.81 -36.89 -0.80
CA VAL A 143 -14.33 -36.04 0.29
C VAL A 143 -13.51 -36.24 1.56
N LEU A 144 -13.20 -37.50 1.92
CA LEU A 144 -12.38 -37.82 3.09
C LEU A 144 -10.93 -37.33 2.95
N GLY A 145 -10.33 -37.47 1.76
CA GLY A 145 -9.01 -36.92 1.46
C GLY A 145 -8.96 -35.39 1.60
N SER A 146 -10.02 -34.72 1.15
CA SER A 146 -10.16 -33.26 1.25
C SER A 146 -10.32 -32.81 2.71
N LEU A 147 -11.17 -33.48 3.49
CA LEU A 147 -11.34 -33.20 4.92
C LEU A 147 -10.03 -33.40 5.70
N ARG A 148 -9.29 -34.46 5.41
CA ARG A 148 -7.98 -34.73 6.02
C ARG A 148 -6.94 -33.65 5.69
N ALA A 149 -7.00 -33.06 4.49
CA ALA A 149 -6.11 -31.98 4.09
C ALA A 149 -6.46 -30.64 4.74
N VAL A 150 -7.76 -30.33 4.87
CA VAL A 150 -8.25 -29.02 5.32
C VAL A 150 -8.36 -28.92 6.85
N ALA A 151 -8.79 -29.97 7.55
CA ALA A 151 -9.00 -29.95 9.00
C ALA A 151 -7.76 -29.48 9.81
N PRO A 152 -6.52 -29.88 9.48
CA PRO A 152 -5.34 -29.42 10.20
C PRO A 152 -5.05 -27.93 9.96
N TYR A 153 -5.40 -27.40 8.79
CA TYR A 153 -5.26 -25.98 8.51
C TYR A 153 -6.28 -25.16 9.30
N ALA A 154 -7.54 -25.58 9.28
CA ALA A 154 -8.63 -24.95 10.02
C ALA A 154 -8.40 -24.97 11.55
N ALA A 155 -7.87 -26.07 12.08
CA ALA A 155 -7.54 -26.22 13.50
C ALA A 155 -6.25 -25.49 13.93
N SER A 156 -5.43 -25.02 12.98
CA SER A 156 -4.19 -24.34 13.32
C SER A 156 -4.44 -22.91 13.82
N PHE A 157 -3.58 -22.41 14.69
CA PHE A 157 -3.70 -21.08 15.31
C PHE A 157 -3.83 -19.93 14.31
N GLN A 158 -3.20 -20.07 13.13
CA GLN A 158 -3.29 -19.10 12.03
C GLN A 158 -4.63 -19.16 11.28
N GLY A 159 -5.26 -20.35 11.20
CA GLY A 159 -6.56 -20.54 10.54
C GLY A 159 -7.75 -20.29 11.48
N SER A 160 -7.58 -20.56 12.77
CA SER A 160 -8.66 -20.49 13.75
C SER A 160 -8.99 -19.04 14.14
N ARG A 161 -10.27 -18.76 14.37
CA ARG A 161 -10.74 -17.44 14.84
C ARG A 161 -10.17 -17.11 16.22
N VAL A 162 -10.08 -18.12 17.09
CA VAL A 162 -9.52 -18.01 18.44
C VAL A 162 -8.05 -17.63 18.40
N GLY A 163 -7.22 -18.28 17.57
CA GLY A 163 -5.80 -17.95 17.48
C GLY A 163 -5.55 -16.53 16.98
N ARG A 164 -6.36 -16.06 16.02
CA ARG A 164 -6.31 -14.65 15.55
C ARG A 164 -6.72 -13.64 16.62
N VAL A 165 -7.72 -13.95 17.45
CA VAL A 165 -8.18 -13.07 18.54
C VAL A 165 -7.13 -12.98 19.65
N LEU A 166 -6.56 -14.11 20.08
CA LEU A 166 -5.52 -14.16 21.11
C LEU A 166 -4.24 -13.44 20.65
N THR A 167 -3.83 -13.64 19.40
CA THR A 167 -2.70 -12.93 18.80
C THR A 167 -2.94 -11.41 18.80
N ARG A 168 -4.15 -10.96 18.43
CA ARG A 168 -4.51 -9.54 18.45
C ARG A 168 -4.54 -8.95 19.86
N GLN A 169 -5.05 -9.68 20.85
CA GLN A 169 -5.06 -9.20 22.23
C GLN A 169 -3.65 -9.11 22.82
N PHE A 170 -2.79 -10.09 22.56
CA PHE A 170 -1.38 -10.07 22.98
C PHE A 170 -0.64 -8.85 22.41
N PHE A 171 -0.74 -8.61 21.10
CA PHE A 171 -0.14 -7.42 20.47
C PHE A 171 -0.79 -6.10 20.90
N ARG A 172 -2.02 -6.13 21.41
CA ARG A 172 -2.69 -4.93 21.94
C ARG A 172 -2.18 -4.57 23.34
N GLY A 173 -1.82 -5.57 24.16
CA GLY A 173 -1.19 -5.38 25.47
C GLY A 173 0.28 -4.96 25.40
N ALA A 174 1.02 -5.42 24.39
CA ALA A 174 2.43 -5.09 24.17
C ALA A 174 2.70 -3.66 23.64
N LYS A 175 1.66 -2.83 23.46
CA LYS A 175 1.74 -1.49 22.83
C LYS A 175 2.50 -0.42 23.63
N HIS A 176 2.92 -0.69 24.87
CA HIS A 176 3.44 0.37 25.74
C HIS A 176 4.94 0.62 25.71
N ARG A 177 5.78 -0.19 25.06
CA ARG A 177 7.24 -0.07 25.32
C ARG A 177 8.13 0.55 24.26
N TRP A 178 7.80 0.56 22.97
CA TRP A 178 8.61 1.28 21.97
C TRP A 178 7.76 1.73 20.78
N LEU A 179 7.29 2.97 20.83
CA LEU A 179 6.82 3.69 19.63
C LEU A 179 7.98 4.52 19.07
N PRO A 180 8.08 4.71 17.75
CA PRO A 180 9.12 5.55 17.14
C PRO A 180 9.11 7.03 17.59
N ILE A 181 8.06 7.46 18.31
CA ILE A 181 7.84 8.80 18.83
C ILE A 181 7.28 8.60 20.24
N GLN A 182 7.93 9.17 21.25
CA GLN A 182 7.47 9.15 22.65
C GLN A 182 7.49 10.58 23.22
N PRO A 183 6.46 10.99 23.98
CA PRO A 183 6.51 12.20 24.80
C PRO A 183 7.69 12.15 25.77
N ILE A 184 8.44 13.26 25.87
CA ILE A 184 9.61 13.38 26.77
C ILE A 184 9.26 13.02 28.22
N THR A 185 8.05 13.31 28.67
CA THR A 185 7.55 13.03 30.03
C THR A 185 7.33 11.54 30.31
N THR A 186 7.15 10.72 29.27
CA THR A 186 6.95 9.26 29.38
C THR A 186 8.24 8.45 29.18
N LEU A 187 9.36 9.12 28.93
CA LEU A 187 10.67 8.48 28.81
C LEU A 187 11.14 8.06 30.22
N ASN A 188 10.95 6.79 30.56
CA ASN A 188 11.29 6.28 31.89
C ASN A 188 12.80 6.09 32.04
N LEU A 189 13.50 7.16 32.44
CA LEU A 189 14.95 7.19 32.68
C LEU A 189 15.39 6.46 33.96
N LEU A 190 14.45 6.02 34.81
CA LEU A 190 14.72 5.25 36.03
C LEU A 190 14.65 3.73 35.82
N SER A 191 14.38 3.27 34.60
CA SER A 191 14.52 1.86 34.27
C SER A 191 16.02 1.54 34.14
N ASP A 192 16.52 0.59 34.92
CA ASP A 192 17.88 0.00 34.80
C ASP A 192 18.16 -0.65 33.41
N ASP A 193 17.23 -0.52 32.47
CA ASP A 193 17.27 -0.98 31.07
C ASP A 193 18.33 -0.27 30.19
N CYS A 194 19.19 0.59 30.73
CA CYS A 194 20.25 1.28 29.97
C CYS A 194 21.61 0.53 29.95
N CYS A 195 21.64 -0.76 30.31
CA CYS A 195 22.86 -1.54 30.54
C CYS A 195 23.24 -2.58 29.44
N GLU A 196 22.98 -2.33 28.15
CA GLU A 196 23.65 -3.04 27.05
C GLU A 196 24.96 -2.32 26.63
N GLN A 197 26.08 -3.01 26.80
CA GLN A 197 27.42 -2.41 26.94
C GLN A 197 28.16 -1.99 25.65
N ASP A 198 27.66 -2.22 24.44
CA ASP A 198 28.44 -1.88 23.22
C ASP A 198 27.75 -0.92 22.22
N GLU A 199 26.47 -0.57 22.41
CA GLU A 199 25.74 0.32 21.49
C GLU A 199 24.87 1.42 22.16
N ILE A 200 24.82 1.48 23.50
CA ILE A 200 23.92 2.36 24.25
C ILE A 200 24.44 3.78 24.49
N SER A 201 25.76 4.00 24.54
CA SER A 201 26.31 5.34 24.87
C SER A 201 25.75 6.45 23.97
N GLN A 202 25.62 6.18 22.66
CA GLN A 202 25.08 7.12 21.70
C GLN A 202 23.59 7.45 21.94
N THR A 203 22.81 6.52 22.48
CA THR A 203 21.37 6.72 22.71
C THR A 203 21.12 7.56 23.97
N ALA A 204 21.93 7.36 25.01
CA ALA A 204 21.94 8.21 26.20
C ALA A 204 22.39 9.64 25.86
N ASP A 205 23.46 9.79 25.07
CA ASP A 205 23.97 11.09 24.64
C ASP A 205 22.94 11.86 23.79
N LEU A 206 22.22 11.16 22.90
CA LEU A 206 21.14 11.76 22.10
C LEU A 206 19.94 12.18 22.95
N ALA A 207 19.60 11.43 24.01
CA ALA A 207 18.53 11.79 24.94
C ALA A 207 18.90 13.00 25.81
N VAL A 208 20.16 13.09 26.25
CA VAL A 208 20.69 14.27 26.95
C VAL A 208 20.63 15.50 26.04
N LEU A 209 21.06 15.35 24.78
CA LEU A 209 21.01 16.43 23.81
C LEU A 209 19.57 16.86 23.49
N ALA A 210 18.65 15.91 23.38
CA ALA A 210 17.23 16.20 23.21
C ALA A 210 16.68 17.05 24.36
N LYS A 211 17.06 16.75 25.60
CA LYS A 211 16.68 17.52 26.78
C LYS A 211 17.28 18.93 26.75
N GLU A 212 18.52 19.07 26.30
CA GLU A 212 19.15 20.39 26.14
C GLU A 212 18.45 21.23 25.08
N VAL A 213 18.14 20.66 23.91
CA VAL A 213 17.40 21.34 22.84
C VAL A 213 16.00 21.74 23.32
N ALA A 214 15.30 20.87 24.04
CA ALA A 214 13.99 21.19 24.62
C ALA A 214 14.08 22.33 25.65
N LYS A 215 15.08 22.31 26.54
CA LYS A 215 15.33 23.41 27.50
C LYS A 215 15.68 24.72 26.78
N ALA A 216 16.49 24.65 25.73
CA ALA A 216 16.88 25.78 24.91
C ALA A 216 15.64 26.46 24.30
N PHE A 217 14.71 25.67 23.76
CA PHE A 217 13.46 26.22 23.26
C PHE A 217 12.47 26.69 24.33
N GLY A 218 12.42 26.02 25.49
CA GLY A 218 11.66 26.51 26.64
C GLY A 218 12.12 27.92 27.07
N LYS A 219 13.44 28.13 27.16
CA LYS A 219 14.02 29.45 27.43
C LYS A 219 13.67 30.48 26.35
N ALA A 220 13.69 30.09 25.07
CA ALA A 220 13.32 30.98 23.96
C ALA A 220 11.90 31.51 24.11
N LYS A 221 10.99 30.63 24.54
CA LYS A 221 9.61 30.98 24.82
C LYS A 221 9.47 31.90 26.04
N GLU A 222 10.20 31.62 27.13
CA GLU A 222 10.16 32.44 28.35
C GLU A 222 10.62 33.89 28.14
N ILE A 223 11.60 34.10 27.27
CA ILE A 223 12.12 35.44 26.95
C ILE A 223 11.36 36.15 25.81
N GLY A 224 10.26 35.58 25.34
CA GLY A 224 9.45 36.15 24.24
C GLY A 224 10.13 36.12 22.87
N LEU A 225 11.12 35.24 22.70
CA LEU A 225 11.82 35.01 21.43
C LEU A 225 11.38 33.65 20.83
N ASP A 226 10.07 33.45 20.73
CA ASP A 226 9.44 32.24 20.18
C ASP A 226 9.60 32.11 18.64
N GLY A 227 9.98 33.19 17.98
CA GLY A 227 10.37 33.22 16.57
C GLY A 227 11.65 32.44 16.24
N MET A 228 11.83 32.12 14.96
CA MET A 228 12.98 31.35 14.45
C MET A 228 14.33 32.02 14.75
N GLU A 229 14.38 33.35 14.83
CA GLU A 229 15.60 34.11 15.18
C GLU A 229 16.00 33.89 16.63
N GLY A 230 15.03 33.91 17.55
CA GLY A 230 15.23 33.59 18.96
C GLY A 230 15.70 32.17 19.22
N GLN A 231 15.01 31.23 18.59
CA GLN A 231 15.39 29.82 18.62
C GLN A 231 16.81 29.59 18.08
N ARG A 232 17.21 30.33 17.04
CA ARG A 232 18.55 30.28 16.46
C ARG A 232 19.61 30.80 17.42
N GLU A 233 19.37 31.93 18.09
CA GLU A 233 20.32 32.52 19.05
C GLU A 233 20.58 31.59 20.23
N ILE A 234 19.51 31.02 20.80
CA ILE A 234 19.64 30.10 21.93
C ILE A 234 20.26 28.75 21.53
N LEU A 235 19.93 28.22 20.35
CA LEU A 235 20.61 27.03 19.83
C LEU A 235 22.10 27.28 19.56
N LYS A 236 22.47 28.49 19.12
CA LYS A 236 23.87 28.88 18.91
C LYS A 236 24.67 28.85 20.22
N GLU A 237 24.08 29.26 21.34
CA GLU A 237 24.71 29.14 22.67
C GLU A 237 24.93 27.67 23.08
N GLN A 238 24.08 26.76 22.61
CA GLN A 238 24.24 25.31 22.82
C GLN A 238 25.23 24.66 21.83
N GLY A 239 25.91 25.46 21.00
CA GLY A 239 26.89 24.99 20.00
C GLY A 239 26.27 24.52 18.68
N PHE A 240 24.99 24.78 18.44
CA PHE A 240 24.33 24.46 17.17
C PHE A 240 24.47 25.62 16.18
N HIS A 241 25.11 25.35 15.04
CA HIS A 241 25.27 26.29 13.94
C HIS A 241 24.27 25.98 12.83
N GLN A 242 23.48 26.97 12.42
CA GLN A 242 22.57 26.79 11.29
C GLN A 242 23.36 26.58 9.99
N VAL A 243 23.12 25.45 9.32
CA VAL A 243 23.76 25.08 8.04
C VAL A 243 22.80 25.19 6.86
N GLY A 244 21.49 25.32 7.12
CA GLY A 244 20.49 25.58 6.09
C GLY A 244 19.19 26.12 6.68
N ALA A 245 18.51 26.96 5.90
CA ALA A 245 17.15 27.41 6.17
C ALA A 245 16.30 27.11 4.93
N GLY A 246 15.15 26.45 5.12
CA GLY A 246 14.18 26.19 4.07
C GLY A 246 13.03 27.18 4.14
N SER A 247 12.37 27.42 2.99
CA SER A 247 11.11 28.16 2.96
C SER A 247 10.06 27.43 3.80
N GLY A 248 9.31 28.18 4.63
CA GLY A 248 8.26 27.62 5.49
C GLY A 248 8.67 27.27 6.92
N GLY A 249 9.71 27.89 7.48
CA GLY A 249 10.07 27.71 8.90
C GLY A 249 10.91 26.46 9.19
N TYR A 250 11.57 25.91 8.17
CA TYR A 250 12.50 24.79 8.33
C TYR A 250 13.91 25.31 8.56
N ALA A 251 14.63 24.76 9.53
CA ALA A 251 16.05 25.03 9.72
C ALA A 251 16.80 23.75 10.06
N VAL A 252 17.99 23.62 9.47
CA VAL A 252 18.93 22.54 9.79
C VAL A 252 20.10 23.17 10.52
N TYR A 253 20.36 22.64 11.70
CA TYR A 253 21.47 23.01 12.56
C TYR A 253 22.46 21.87 12.65
N PHE A 254 23.71 22.22 12.86
CA PHE A 254 24.84 21.32 12.94
C PHE A 254 25.56 21.59 14.25
N CYS A 255 25.88 20.54 14.99
CA CYS A 255 26.65 20.65 16.23
C CYS A 255 27.73 19.56 16.24
N ARG A 256 28.95 19.94 16.62
CA ARG A 256 30.02 18.99 16.93
C ARG A 256 30.25 19.01 18.42
N ARG A 257 30.15 17.86 19.06
CA ARG A 257 30.43 17.72 20.49
C ARG A 257 31.32 16.51 20.73
N LYS A 258 32.29 16.69 21.62
CA LYS A 258 33.00 15.57 22.23
C LYS A 258 32.14 15.06 23.39
N PRO A 259 31.76 13.77 23.40
CA PRO A 259 30.99 13.23 24.51
C PRO A 259 31.82 13.28 25.81
N PRO A 260 31.17 13.31 27.00
CA PRO A 260 31.86 13.48 28.29
C PRO A 260 32.89 12.38 28.58
N ASN A 261 32.70 11.20 27.98
CA ASN A 261 33.58 10.05 28.09
C ASN A 261 34.87 10.15 27.24
N GLY A 262 35.11 11.28 26.56
CA GLY A 262 36.30 11.50 25.75
C GLY A 262 36.33 10.74 24.41
N SER A 263 35.20 10.13 24.00
CA SER A 263 35.09 9.42 22.73
C SER A 263 35.14 10.35 21.51
N THR A 264 35.15 9.73 20.32
CA THR A 264 35.23 10.42 19.03
C THR A 264 34.16 11.50 18.91
N GLU A 265 34.57 12.65 18.36
CA GLU A 265 33.70 13.81 18.17
C GLU A 265 32.42 13.43 17.40
N LEU A 266 31.27 13.61 18.05
CA LEU A 266 29.96 13.31 17.49
C LEU A 266 29.49 14.51 16.68
N THR A 267 29.16 14.26 15.41
CA THR A 267 28.53 15.24 14.53
C THR A 267 27.02 15.02 14.54
N ILE A 268 26.26 16.08 14.81
CA ILE A 268 24.82 16.02 15.00
C ILE A 268 24.14 17.02 14.07
N LEU A 269 23.09 16.58 13.39
CA LEU A 269 22.21 17.42 12.59
C LEU A 269 20.85 17.53 13.27
N LEU A 270 20.48 18.74 13.70
CA LEU A 270 19.18 19.04 14.29
C LEU A 270 18.30 19.68 13.23
N HIS A 271 17.17 19.04 12.93
CA HIS A 271 16.16 19.54 12.02
C HIS A 271 15.02 20.16 12.83
N VAL A 272 14.91 21.48 12.78
CA VAL A 272 13.80 22.23 13.38
C VAL A 272 12.74 22.45 12.32
N THR A 273 11.53 21.99 12.61
CA THR A 273 10.37 22.15 11.72
C THR A 273 9.30 22.97 12.44
N PRO A 274 8.31 23.54 11.71
CA PRO A 274 7.15 24.19 12.32
C PRO A 274 6.35 23.30 13.27
N TYR A 275 6.59 21.99 13.24
CA TYR A 275 5.92 20.96 14.02
C TYR A 275 6.76 20.45 15.21
N GLY A 276 7.97 20.99 15.40
CA GLY A 276 8.91 20.60 16.47
C GLY A 276 10.29 20.16 15.97
N PRO A 277 11.29 20.05 16.89
CA PRO A 277 12.64 19.60 16.56
C PRO A 277 12.75 18.09 16.38
N SER A 278 13.68 17.68 15.51
CA SER A 278 14.11 16.30 15.33
C SER A 278 15.63 16.20 15.23
N ILE A 279 16.24 15.22 15.91
CA ILE A 279 17.71 15.06 15.99
C ILE A 279 18.15 13.88 15.13
N LEU A 280 19.18 14.09 14.31
CA LEU A 280 19.81 13.11 13.42
C LEU A 280 21.30 12.93 13.76
N ASN A 281 21.74 11.67 13.76
CA ASN A 281 23.17 11.31 13.65
C ASN A 281 23.52 11.11 12.16
N VAL A 282 24.80 11.21 11.78
CA VAL A 282 25.34 11.08 10.41
C VAL A 282 25.05 9.69 9.76
N MET A 283 24.55 8.72 10.52
CA MET A 283 23.88 7.50 10.02
C MET A 283 22.49 7.33 10.66
N PRO A 284 21.47 6.82 9.93
CA PRO A 284 20.10 7.28 10.08
C PRO A 284 19.42 6.71 11.33
N ARG A 285 19.43 7.47 12.42
CA ARG A 285 18.55 7.32 13.58
C ARG A 285 17.84 8.67 13.80
N TYR A 286 16.53 8.64 14.03
CA TYR A 286 15.67 9.82 14.21
C TYR A 286 15.14 9.81 15.64
N ILE A 287 15.21 10.96 16.33
CA ILE A 287 14.43 11.22 17.54
C ILE A 287 13.59 12.46 17.26
N VAL A 288 12.27 12.33 17.34
CA VAL A 288 11.30 13.44 17.21
C VAL A 288 10.94 13.88 18.62
N LEU A 289 11.07 15.18 18.92
CA LEU A 289 10.71 15.74 20.23
C LEU A 289 9.44 16.57 20.09
N GLU A 290 8.40 16.23 20.85
CA GLU A 290 7.12 16.94 20.89
C GLU A 290 7.07 17.91 22.10
N PHE A 291 6.50 19.10 21.90
CA PHE A 291 6.21 20.06 22.98
C PHE A 291 4.85 19.77 23.62
N GLU A 292 4.77 19.98 24.94
CA GLU A 292 3.56 19.82 25.76
C GLU A 292 2.41 20.74 25.33
N ASP A 293 2.73 21.89 24.74
CA ASP A 293 1.76 22.92 24.32
C ASP A 293 1.29 22.76 22.87
N SER A 294 1.79 21.74 22.16
CA SER A 294 1.32 21.47 20.81
C SER A 294 -0.13 20.96 20.91
N VAL A 295 -1.08 21.81 20.51
CA VAL A 295 -2.50 21.43 20.43
C VAL A 295 -2.58 20.11 19.68
N ASP A 296 -3.07 19.08 20.36
CA ASP A 296 -3.15 17.73 19.84
C ASP A 296 -4.14 17.68 18.65
N ARG A 297 -3.64 17.98 17.46
CA ARG A 297 -4.38 17.85 16.20
C ARG A 297 -4.52 16.38 15.77
N ARG A 298 -4.10 15.39 16.58
CA ARG A 298 -4.22 13.95 16.26
C ARG A 298 -5.64 13.40 16.33
N ASN A 299 -6.63 14.22 16.70
CA ASN A 299 -8.02 13.93 16.31
C ASN A 299 -8.19 13.89 14.77
N HIS A 300 -7.20 14.36 13.99
CA HIS A 300 -7.06 14.16 12.54
C HIS A 300 -5.72 13.45 12.18
N CYS A 301 -5.61 12.18 12.56
CA CYS A 301 -4.84 11.10 11.90
C CYS A 301 -3.28 11.04 12.01
N PRO A 302 -2.72 10.41 13.06
CA PRO A 302 -1.30 10.02 13.20
C PRO A 302 -0.76 9.04 12.13
N HIS A 303 -1.64 8.39 11.37
CA HIS A 303 -1.24 7.38 10.40
C HIS A 303 -0.52 7.97 9.18
N HIS A 304 -0.77 9.25 8.87
CA HIS A 304 -0.34 9.85 7.62
C HIS A 304 1.19 10.05 7.53
N PHE A 305 1.83 10.52 8.59
CA PHE A 305 3.29 10.70 8.60
C PHE A 305 4.05 9.37 8.61
N ALA A 306 3.52 8.36 9.32
CA ALA A 306 4.08 7.02 9.31
C ALA A 306 3.98 6.39 7.91
N GLU A 307 2.86 6.58 7.21
CA GLU A 307 2.67 6.12 5.83
C GLU A 307 3.57 6.87 4.83
N LEU A 308 3.71 8.20 4.97
CA LEU A 308 4.57 9.00 4.10
C LEU A 308 6.04 8.58 4.24
N LYS A 309 6.51 8.43 5.48
CA LYS A 309 7.84 7.92 5.79
C LYS A 309 8.04 6.52 5.23
N GLU A 310 7.08 5.62 5.42
CA GLU A 310 7.16 4.26 4.87
C GLU A 310 7.22 4.28 3.33
N ARG A 311 6.48 5.17 2.66
CA ARG A 311 6.56 5.37 1.20
C ARG A 311 7.95 5.88 0.78
N TYR A 312 8.49 6.90 1.45
CA TYR A 312 9.83 7.44 1.17
C TYR A 312 10.94 6.40 1.41
N ASP A 313 10.90 5.69 2.53
CA ASP A 313 11.85 4.62 2.86
C ASP A 313 11.81 3.52 1.79
N LYS A 314 10.61 3.12 1.33
CA LYS A 314 10.45 2.17 0.21
C LYS A 314 11.01 2.70 -1.10
N GLN A 315 10.88 4.00 -1.39
CA GLN A 315 11.44 4.62 -2.58
C GLN A 315 12.96 4.70 -2.52
N LEU A 316 13.53 5.09 -1.38
CA LEU A 316 14.97 5.16 -1.15
C LEU A 316 15.61 3.77 -1.28
N VAL A 317 15.01 2.74 -0.68
CA VAL A 317 15.44 1.35 -0.85
C VAL A 317 15.36 0.93 -2.32
N THR A 318 14.30 1.32 -3.03
CA THR A 318 14.17 1.02 -4.47
C THR A 318 15.26 1.71 -5.29
N TYR A 319 15.58 2.97 -4.98
CA TYR A 319 16.67 3.71 -5.62
C TYR A 319 18.02 3.05 -5.35
N GLN A 320 18.35 2.74 -4.10
CA GLN A 320 19.58 2.05 -3.72
C GLN A 320 19.71 0.67 -4.40
N VAL A 321 18.62 -0.09 -4.47
CA VAL A 321 18.57 -1.36 -5.22
C VAL A 321 18.78 -1.10 -6.72
N GLY A 322 18.19 -0.04 -7.26
CA GLY A 322 18.42 0.44 -8.62
C GLY A 322 19.88 0.71 -8.91
N CYS A 323 20.54 1.53 -8.09
CA CYS A 323 21.98 1.78 -8.19
C CYS A 323 22.78 0.48 -8.08
N LYS A 324 22.47 -0.41 -7.14
CA LYS A 324 23.17 -1.70 -7.01
C LYS A 324 22.92 -2.67 -8.18
N THR A 325 21.80 -2.56 -8.88
CA THR A 325 21.43 -3.50 -9.95
C THR A 325 21.84 -2.97 -11.32
N LEU A 326 21.60 -1.69 -11.57
CA LEU A 326 21.84 -1.00 -12.84
C LEU A 326 23.27 -0.44 -12.93
N CYS A 327 23.91 -0.11 -11.80
CA CYS A 327 25.30 0.39 -11.78
C CYS A 327 26.36 -0.69 -11.59
N LYS A 328 26.00 -1.98 -11.58
CA LYS A 328 27.00 -3.05 -11.68
C LYS A 328 27.61 -3.05 -13.08
N GLN A 329 28.94 -2.96 -13.15
CA GLN A 329 29.80 -2.89 -14.35
C GLN A 329 29.56 -3.96 -15.43
N ARG A 330 28.66 -4.92 -15.24
CA ARG A 330 28.43 -6.05 -16.16
C ARG A 330 27.86 -5.67 -17.54
N THR A 331 27.46 -4.42 -17.77
CA THR A 331 26.87 -4.01 -19.06
C THR A 331 27.74 -3.05 -19.89
N GLY A 332 28.97 -2.72 -19.45
CA GLY A 332 29.86 -1.79 -20.18
C GLY A 332 29.32 -0.36 -20.31
N ARG A 333 28.14 -0.07 -19.75
CA ARG A 333 27.57 1.27 -19.67
C ARG A 333 28.01 1.88 -18.35
N ASN A 334 28.80 2.95 -18.39
CA ASN A 334 28.91 3.86 -17.25
C ASN A 334 27.51 4.46 -17.05
N PRO A 335 26.76 4.07 -16.02
CA PRO A 335 25.45 4.63 -15.80
C PRO A 335 25.70 5.98 -15.15
N ASN A 336 25.74 7.03 -15.97
CA ASN A 336 25.60 8.36 -15.44
C ASN A 336 24.30 8.39 -14.63
N PRO A 337 24.32 8.95 -13.41
CA PRO A 337 23.09 9.12 -12.65
C PRO A 337 22.06 9.84 -13.53
N PRO A 338 20.77 9.46 -13.45
CA PRO A 338 19.74 10.09 -14.27
C PRO A 338 19.77 11.61 -14.07
N SER A 339 19.92 12.34 -15.17
CA SER A 339 20.10 13.79 -15.18
C SER A 339 18.78 14.56 -15.16
N ASP A 340 17.65 13.87 -15.38
CA ASP A 340 16.32 14.47 -15.41
C ASP A 340 15.26 13.57 -14.76
N LEU A 341 14.07 14.12 -14.52
CA LEU A 341 12.98 13.40 -13.85
C LEU A 341 12.47 12.20 -14.68
N LYS A 342 12.53 12.29 -16.02
CA LYS A 342 12.03 11.24 -16.92
C LYS A 342 12.95 10.02 -16.86
N SER A 343 14.26 10.24 -17.00
CA SER A 343 15.31 9.24 -16.83
C SER A 343 15.34 8.67 -15.42
N LEU A 344 15.10 9.47 -14.37
CA LEU A 344 14.97 8.97 -13.00
C LEU A 344 13.76 8.04 -12.84
N LYS A 345 12.60 8.40 -13.41
CA LYS A 345 11.41 7.54 -13.39
C LYS A 345 11.66 6.21 -14.12
N THR A 346 12.29 6.25 -15.28
CA THR A 346 12.68 5.04 -16.03
C THR A 346 13.67 4.19 -15.24
N PHE A 347 14.71 4.81 -14.68
CA PHE A 347 15.69 4.15 -13.83
C PHE A 347 15.05 3.45 -12.63
N LEU A 348 14.16 4.14 -11.92
CA LEU A 348 13.41 3.56 -10.79
C LEU A 348 12.43 2.46 -11.23
N ALA A 349 11.88 2.54 -12.44
CA ALA A 349 11.01 1.51 -12.99
C ALA A 349 11.80 0.23 -13.33
N ASP A 350 12.99 0.37 -13.89
CA ASP A 350 13.88 -0.73 -14.25
C ASP A 350 14.57 -1.37 -13.05
N ALA A 351 14.82 -0.56 -12.00
CA ALA A 351 15.31 -1.03 -10.72
C ALA A 351 14.36 -2.01 -10.00
N LYS A 352 13.05 -1.96 -10.32
CA LYS A 352 12.07 -2.83 -9.66
C LYS A 352 12.25 -4.28 -10.11
N LYS A 353 12.17 -5.21 -9.16
CA LYS A 353 12.17 -6.65 -9.45
C LYS A 353 11.17 -6.98 -10.58
N PRO A 354 11.52 -7.80 -11.58
CA PRO A 354 10.68 -8.05 -12.76
C PRO A 354 9.24 -8.46 -12.42
N ARG A 355 9.04 -9.24 -11.35
CA ARG A 355 7.71 -9.64 -10.87
C ARG A 355 6.87 -8.44 -10.38
N LYS A 356 7.47 -7.50 -9.64
CA LYS A 356 6.79 -6.29 -9.16
C LYS A 356 6.49 -5.35 -10.32
N ARG A 357 7.42 -5.20 -11.27
CA ARG A 357 7.20 -4.44 -12.51
C ARG A 357 6.02 -4.99 -13.30
N ARG A 358 5.97 -6.30 -13.57
CA ARG A 358 4.84 -6.95 -14.26
C ARG A 358 3.51 -6.78 -13.51
N ARG A 359 3.50 -6.84 -12.18
CA ARG A 359 2.29 -6.60 -11.38
C ARG A 359 1.80 -5.16 -11.53
N ASN A 360 2.69 -4.19 -11.35
CA ASN A 360 2.35 -2.77 -11.50
C ASN A 360 1.86 -2.45 -12.92
N GLN A 361 2.50 -3.03 -13.93
CA GLN A 361 2.10 -2.88 -15.33
C GLN A 361 0.69 -3.43 -15.57
N ARG A 362 0.38 -4.63 -15.07
CA ARG A 362 -0.98 -5.19 -15.16
C ARG A 362 -2.02 -4.33 -14.46
N GLN A 363 -1.70 -3.81 -13.28
CA GLN A 363 -2.61 -2.90 -12.55
C GLN A 363 -2.85 -1.59 -13.31
N TYR A 364 -1.81 -1.05 -13.94
CA TYR A 364 -1.91 0.14 -14.78
C TYR A 364 -2.74 -0.12 -16.05
N GLU A 365 -2.51 -1.24 -16.74
CA GLU A 365 -3.30 -1.67 -17.90
C GLU A 365 -4.78 -1.92 -17.54
N GLU A 366 -5.04 -2.50 -16.37
CA GLU A 366 -6.40 -2.69 -15.86
C GLU A 366 -7.09 -1.35 -15.57
N LEU A 367 -6.37 -0.40 -14.95
CA LEU A 367 -6.86 0.95 -14.74
C LEU A 367 -7.15 1.66 -16.06
N GLN A 368 -6.23 1.59 -17.03
CA GLN A 368 -6.44 2.17 -18.37
C GLN A 368 -7.66 1.58 -19.06
N LYS A 369 -7.91 0.26 -18.95
CA LYS A 369 -9.12 -0.38 -19.48
C LYS A 369 -10.39 0.17 -18.82
N GLN A 370 -10.37 0.38 -17.51
CA GLN A 370 -11.51 0.96 -16.78
C GLN A 370 -11.76 2.41 -17.22
N VAL A 371 -10.70 3.21 -17.29
CA VAL A 371 -10.76 4.61 -17.76
C VAL A 371 -11.31 4.69 -19.18
N HIS A 372 -10.84 3.85 -20.09
CA HIS A 372 -11.33 3.80 -21.47
C HIS A 372 -12.78 3.32 -21.56
N ARG A 373 -13.23 2.43 -20.67
CA ARG A 373 -14.64 2.04 -20.57
C ARG A 373 -15.51 3.23 -20.17
N VAL A 374 -15.10 4.00 -19.17
CA VAL A 374 -15.80 5.23 -18.75
C VAL A 374 -15.83 6.25 -19.88
N ALA A 375 -14.73 6.45 -20.61
CA ALA A 375 -14.70 7.35 -21.77
C ALA A 375 -15.71 6.93 -22.86
N LYS A 376 -15.82 5.62 -23.14
CA LYS A 376 -16.83 5.09 -24.06
C LYS A 376 -18.26 5.32 -23.58
N ASP A 377 -18.51 5.15 -22.29
CA ASP A 377 -19.83 5.36 -21.70
C ASP A 377 -20.20 6.86 -21.71
N LEU A 378 -19.26 7.76 -21.41
CA LEU A 378 -19.41 9.21 -21.58
C LEU A 378 -19.76 9.58 -23.03
N LYS A 379 -18.99 9.05 -23.99
CA LYS A 379 -19.23 9.27 -25.43
C LYS A 379 -20.63 8.80 -25.85
N ARG A 380 -21.09 7.66 -25.33
CA ARG A 380 -22.45 7.16 -25.59
C ARG A 380 -23.50 8.08 -24.99
N MET A 381 -23.32 8.57 -23.76
CA MET A 381 -24.24 9.52 -23.14
C MET A 381 -24.31 10.83 -23.95
N MET A 382 -23.17 11.34 -24.43
CA MET A 382 -23.12 12.52 -25.30
C MET A 382 -23.82 12.29 -26.65
N ALA A 383 -23.83 11.06 -27.18
CA ALA A 383 -24.48 10.73 -28.45
C ALA A 383 -25.98 10.41 -28.32
N MET A 384 -26.40 9.80 -27.20
CA MET A 384 -27.78 9.33 -27.01
C MET A 384 -28.73 10.41 -26.50
N ALA A 385 -28.21 11.46 -25.87
CA ALA A 385 -29.05 12.40 -25.15
C ALA A 385 -28.86 13.83 -25.65
N GLY A 386 -29.96 14.44 -26.10
CA GLY A 386 -30.10 15.89 -26.04
C GLY A 386 -29.88 16.34 -24.60
N ASP A 387 -28.95 17.27 -24.40
CA ASP A 387 -28.64 18.00 -23.16
C ASP A 387 -28.41 17.21 -21.84
N GLN A 388 -28.43 15.87 -21.80
CA GLN A 388 -28.16 15.14 -20.54
C GLN A 388 -26.68 15.06 -20.17
N ALA A 389 -25.78 15.13 -21.17
CA ALA A 389 -24.35 15.21 -20.87
C ALA A 389 -24.01 16.63 -20.39
N PRO A 390 -23.19 16.79 -19.34
CA PRO A 390 -22.84 18.11 -18.84
C PRO A 390 -22.14 18.92 -19.94
N LYS A 391 -22.51 20.20 -20.05
CA LYS A 391 -21.93 21.14 -21.03
C LYS A 391 -20.45 21.38 -20.73
N GLY A 392 -20.12 21.43 -19.44
CA GLY A 392 -18.75 21.57 -18.96
C GLY A 392 -18.42 20.57 -17.86
N VAL A 393 -17.16 20.17 -17.76
CA VAL A 393 -16.65 19.40 -16.62
C VAL A 393 -15.41 20.08 -16.05
N ILE A 394 -15.37 20.31 -14.74
CA ILE A 394 -14.16 20.75 -14.04
C ILE A 394 -13.73 19.64 -13.09
N LEU A 395 -12.52 19.12 -13.29
CA LEU A 395 -11.92 18.12 -12.42
C LEU A 395 -10.68 18.70 -11.78
N TYR A 396 -10.65 18.82 -10.46
CA TYR A 396 -9.46 19.31 -9.78
C TYR A 396 -8.87 18.27 -8.84
N PHE A 397 -7.54 18.15 -8.91
CA PHE A 397 -6.75 17.18 -8.19
C PHE A 397 -6.00 17.86 -7.06
N GLU A 398 -6.36 17.51 -5.83
CA GLU A 398 -5.63 17.87 -4.63
C GLU A 398 -4.90 16.68 -4.02
N GLY A 399 -3.97 16.98 -3.13
CA GLY A 399 -3.19 15.96 -2.43
C GLY A 399 -1.77 16.45 -2.19
N LEU A 400 -1.01 15.67 -1.43
CA LEU A 400 0.38 16.00 -1.13
C LEU A 400 1.27 15.97 -2.38
N ASP A 401 2.44 16.58 -2.26
CA ASP A 401 3.46 16.45 -3.30
C ASP A 401 3.86 14.99 -3.47
N CYS A 402 4.06 14.60 -4.73
CA CYS A 402 4.30 13.22 -5.14
C CYS A 402 3.15 12.23 -4.87
N ALA A 403 1.95 12.68 -4.51
CA ALA A 403 0.78 11.80 -4.33
C ALA A 403 0.25 11.17 -5.65
N GLY A 404 0.79 11.57 -6.80
CA GLY A 404 0.41 11.02 -8.11
C GLY A 404 -0.65 11.84 -8.86
N LYS A 405 -0.93 13.08 -8.42
CA LYS A 405 -1.90 14.01 -9.03
C LYS A 405 -1.70 14.13 -10.55
N SER A 406 -0.50 14.52 -11.01
CA SER A 406 -0.24 14.73 -12.43
C SER A 406 -0.36 13.45 -13.27
N SER A 407 -0.01 12.29 -12.73
CA SER A 407 -0.17 11.02 -13.45
C SER A 407 -1.63 10.60 -13.58
N THR A 408 -2.45 10.82 -12.55
CA THR A 408 -3.88 10.54 -12.63
C THR A 408 -4.60 11.58 -13.47
N GLY A 409 -4.23 12.86 -13.34
CA GLY A 409 -4.73 13.96 -14.16
C GLY A 409 -4.55 13.68 -15.65
N GLY A 410 -3.35 13.25 -16.08
CA GLY A 410 -3.11 12.90 -17.48
C GLY A 410 -3.93 11.72 -18.00
N LEU A 411 -4.20 10.70 -17.17
CA LEU A 411 -5.09 9.59 -17.55
C LEU A 411 -6.54 10.06 -17.75
N VAL A 412 -7.00 10.94 -16.88
CA VAL A 412 -8.36 11.48 -16.91
C VAL A 412 -8.53 12.47 -18.06
N GLU A 413 -7.53 13.32 -18.31
CA GLU A 413 -7.45 14.22 -19.46
C GLU A 413 -7.59 13.43 -20.77
N GLN A 414 -6.81 12.35 -20.93
CA GLN A 414 -6.90 11.47 -22.09
C GLN A 414 -8.30 10.85 -22.23
N ALA A 415 -8.91 10.41 -21.12
CA ALA A 415 -10.24 9.80 -21.12
C ALA A 415 -11.34 10.78 -21.56
N LEU A 416 -11.28 12.02 -21.09
CA LEU A 416 -12.20 13.08 -21.46
C LEU A 416 -12.05 13.44 -22.94
N ALA A 417 -10.80 13.54 -23.43
CA ALA A 417 -10.53 13.79 -24.84
C ALA A 417 -11.05 12.63 -25.73
N GLU A 418 -10.83 11.38 -25.33
CA GLU A 418 -11.37 10.19 -26.02
C GLU A 418 -12.90 10.16 -26.03
N ALA A 419 -13.54 10.69 -24.98
CA ALA A 419 -14.99 10.84 -24.89
C ALA A 419 -15.55 11.93 -25.82
N GLY A 420 -14.69 12.87 -26.26
CA GLY A 420 -15.06 13.97 -27.16
C GLY A 420 -15.14 15.34 -26.50
N PHE A 421 -14.63 15.50 -25.27
CA PHE A 421 -14.50 16.83 -24.65
C PHE A 421 -13.31 17.60 -25.23
N GLN A 422 -13.45 18.92 -25.35
CA GLN A 422 -12.30 19.82 -25.50
C GLN A 422 -11.64 20.00 -24.13
N VAL A 423 -10.52 19.32 -23.90
CA VAL A 423 -9.86 19.31 -22.60
C VAL A 423 -8.75 20.35 -22.52
N ALA A 424 -8.74 21.15 -21.47
CA ALA A 424 -7.66 22.05 -21.11
C ALA A 424 -7.15 21.76 -19.70
N THR A 425 -5.84 21.79 -19.50
CA THR A 425 -5.22 21.60 -18.19
C THR A 425 -4.68 22.92 -17.66
N LYS A 426 -5.03 23.28 -16.43
CA LYS A 426 -4.60 24.51 -15.75
C LYS A 426 -3.93 24.17 -14.44
N GLN A 427 -2.88 24.92 -14.10
CA GLN A 427 -2.09 24.67 -12.91
C GLN A 427 -2.19 25.86 -11.96
N TYR A 428 -2.68 25.63 -10.74
CA TYR A 428 -2.86 26.65 -9.71
C TYR A 428 -1.92 26.44 -8.53
N ASN A 429 -0.69 25.99 -8.80
CA ASN A 429 0.32 25.73 -7.77
C ASN A 429 1.06 26.97 -7.27
N ARG A 430 0.88 28.13 -7.91
CA ARG A 430 1.52 29.38 -7.50
C ARG A 430 0.60 30.20 -6.60
N PRO A 431 1.16 30.94 -5.62
CA PRO A 431 0.40 31.96 -4.90
C PRO A 431 -0.28 32.94 -5.87
N PRO A 432 -1.44 33.52 -5.50
CA PRO A 432 -2.11 34.50 -6.34
C PRO A 432 -1.21 35.72 -6.56
N THR A 433 -1.20 36.24 -7.79
CA THR A 433 -0.47 37.47 -8.13
C THR A 433 -1.10 38.69 -7.44
N PRO A 434 -0.37 39.81 -7.29
CA PRO A 434 -0.94 41.04 -6.72
C PRO A 434 -2.22 41.48 -7.45
N GLU A 435 -2.25 41.36 -8.78
CA GLU A 435 -3.44 41.67 -9.59
C GLU A 435 -4.61 40.73 -9.31
N GLN A 436 -4.36 39.44 -9.09
CA GLN A 436 -5.39 38.47 -8.72
C GLN A 436 -5.93 38.73 -7.31
N LYS A 437 -5.09 39.21 -6.38
CA LYS A 437 -5.51 39.57 -5.02
C LYS A 437 -6.43 40.79 -4.97
N LEU A 438 -6.42 41.64 -6.01
CA LEU A 438 -7.32 42.80 -6.12
C LEU A 438 -8.73 42.43 -6.62
N LYS A 439 -8.92 41.20 -7.10
CA LYS A 439 -10.21 40.68 -7.61
C LYS A 439 -10.84 39.74 -6.58
N PRO A 440 -12.16 39.44 -6.69
CA PRO A 440 -12.77 38.31 -5.99
C PRO A 440 -11.90 37.05 -6.14
N TRP A 441 -11.63 36.35 -5.05
CA TRP A 441 -10.58 35.32 -5.06
C TRP A 441 -10.89 34.15 -6.01
N MET A 442 -12.17 33.85 -6.26
CA MET A 442 -12.60 32.81 -7.20
C MET A 442 -12.35 33.18 -8.66
N ASP A 443 -12.20 34.47 -9.00
CA ASP A 443 -11.99 34.94 -10.39
C ASP A 443 -10.68 34.44 -11.01
N ARG A 444 -9.74 33.97 -10.18
CA ARG A 444 -8.48 33.39 -10.69
C ARG A 444 -8.66 32.00 -11.30
N PHE A 445 -9.75 31.31 -10.99
CA PHE A 445 -10.01 29.94 -11.45
C PHE A 445 -10.83 29.98 -12.73
N GLU A 446 -10.26 29.43 -13.81
CA GLU A 446 -10.90 29.44 -15.11
C GLU A 446 -12.03 28.42 -15.13
N VAL A 447 -13.22 28.87 -15.48
CA VAL A 447 -14.38 28.03 -15.74
C VAL A 447 -14.40 27.71 -17.24
N PRO A 448 -14.78 26.49 -17.65
CA PRO A 448 -14.98 26.19 -19.06
C PRO A 448 -15.98 27.19 -19.58
N GLU A 449 -15.54 28.04 -20.51
CA GLU A 449 -16.43 29.02 -21.07
C GLU A 449 -17.59 28.23 -21.67
N THR A 450 -18.79 28.44 -21.12
CA THR A 450 -20.04 28.11 -21.83
C THR A 450 -20.23 29.22 -22.85
N THR A 451 -19.20 29.45 -23.66
CA THR A 451 -19.25 30.40 -24.75
C THR A 451 -20.31 29.83 -25.69
N THR A 452 -21.51 30.35 -25.54
CA THR A 452 -22.36 30.63 -26.69
C THR A 452 -21.58 31.70 -27.45
N THR A 453 -20.48 31.31 -28.09
CA THR A 453 -19.82 32.17 -29.05
C THR A 453 -20.86 32.28 -30.14
N THR A 454 -21.68 33.33 -30.09
CA THR A 454 -22.19 33.98 -31.28
C THR A 454 -20.94 34.42 -32.03
N VAL A 455 -20.29 33.47 -32.72
CA VAL A 455 -19.30 33.77 -33.72
C VAL A 455 -20.10 34.55 -34.75
N GLY A 456 -19.97 35.88 -34.72
CA GLY A 456 -20.37 36.73 -35.82
C GLY A 456 -19.49 36.36 -37.00
N LEU A 457 -19.86 35.30 -37.71
CA LEU A 457 -19.29 34.90 -38.97
C LEU A 457 -19.64 36.00 -39.98
N ALA A 458 -18.74 36.97 -40.12
CA ALA A 458 -18.61 37.71 -41.36
C ALA A 458 -18.07 36.73 -42.40
N VAL A 459 -18.98 36.00 -43.06
CA VAL A 459 -18.68 35.06 -44.13
C VAL A 459 -18.19 35.86 -45.35
N PRO A 460 -16.94 35.67 -45.82
CA PRO A 460 -16.55 36.15 -47.13
C PRO A 460 -17.22 35.27 -48.18
N SER A 461 -18.14 35.85 -48.92
CA SER A 461 -18.88 35.20 -50.00
C SER A 461 -17.94 34.69 -51.09
N GLY A 462 -17.73 33.37 -51.17
CA GLY A 462 -17.29 32.76 -52.43
C GLY A 462 -16.45 31.48 -52.33
N SER A 463 -17.08 30.32 -52.09
CA SER A 463 -16.94 29.13 -52.95
C SER A 463 -17.84 27.99 -52.45
N SER A 464 -18.48 27.28 -53.38
CA SER A 464 -19.71 26.52 -53.19
C SER A 464 -19.55 25.09 -52.64
N ASN A 465 -18.77 24.88 -51.57
CA ASN A 465 -18.68 23.57 -50.89
C ASN A 465 -18.53 23.65 -49.35
N GLU A 466 -18.75 24.82 -48.73
CA GLU A 466 -18.48 25.04 -47.29
C GLU A 466 -19.61 24.59 -46.33
N GLU A 467 -20.85 24.46 -46.79
CA GLU A 467 -22.02 24.19 -45.92
C GLU A 467 -21.98 22.85 -45.17
N GLN A 468 -21.31 21.81 -45.69
CA GLN A 468 -21.20 20.51 -45.02
C GLN A 468 -20.05 20.43 -44.00
N GLN A 469 -19.04 21.29 -44.11
CA GLN A 469 -17.88 21.26 -43.20
C GLN A 469 -18.16 22.09 -41.94
N GLU A 470 -18.92 23.18 -42.07
CA GLU A 470 -19.27 24.07 -40.97
C GLU A 470 -20.29 23.45 -39.99
N THR A 471 -21.23 22.63 -40.49
CA THR A 471 -22.19 21.91 -39.63
C THR A 471 -21.54 20.81 -38.80
N ALA A 472 -20.52 20.12 -39.34
CA ALA A 472 -19.78 19.10 -38.60
C ALA A 472 -18.90 19.71 -37.50
N GLN A 473 -18.29 20.87 -37.76
CA GLN A 473 -17.41 21.54 -36.80
C GLN A 473 -18.18 22.26 -35.68
N SER A 474 -19.37 22.80 -35.98
CA SER A 474 -20.29 23.42 -35.00
C SER A 474 -20.83 22.42 -33.96
N LEU A 475 -21.04 21.15 -34.35
CA LEU A 475 -21.47 20.09 -33.43
C LEU A 475 -20.35 19.57 -32.51
N LEU A 476 -19.08 19.75 -32.90
CA LEU A 476 -17.92 19.15 -32.24
C LEU A 476 -17.45 19.92 -30.98
N ASN A 477 -17.89 21.17 -30.76
CA ASN A 477 -17.42 22.00 -29.65
C ASN A 477 -18.43 22.17 -28.50
N LYS A 478 -19.44 21.30 -28.38
CA LYS A 478 -20.49 21.46 -27.35
C LYS A 478 -20.05 21.16 -25.91
N HIS A 479 -18.96 20.41 -25.74
CA HIS A 479 -18.54 19.91 -24.43
C HIS A 479 -17.09 20.27 -24.15
N SER A 480 -16.85 21.03 -23.08
CA SER A 480 -15.52 21.44 -22.65
C SER A 480 -15.19 20.84 -21.29
N ALA A 481 -13.91 20.54 -21.07
CA ALA A 481 -13.44 20.04 -19.78
C ALA A 481 -12.18 20.78 -19.33
N LEU A 482 -12.12 21.13 -18.05
CA LEU A 482 -10.96 21.72 -17.41
C LEU A 482 -10.42 20.80 -16.32
N VAL A 483 -9.15 20.45 -16.44
CA VAL A 483 -8.42 19.70 -15.41
C VAL A 483 -7.54 20.68 -14.64
N TRP A 484 -7.82 20.87 -13.36
CA TRP A 484 -7.00 21.72 -12.50
C TRP A 484 -5.99 20.88 -11.71
N ASP A 485 -4.70 21.15 -11.92
CA ASP A 485 -3.61 20.68 -11.04
C ASP A 485 -3.49 21.65 -9.85
N ARG A 486 -4.12 21.24 -8.73
CA ARG A 486 -4.55 22.07 -7.60
C ARG A 486 -5.70 23.02 -7.95
N GLY A 487 -6.61 23.21 -7.01
CA GLY A 487 -7.80 24.05 -7.15
C GLY A 487 -7.99 24.99 -5.95
N PRO A 488 -9.21 25.51 -5.74
CA PRO A 488 -9.53 26.45 -4.65
C PRO A 488 -9.18 25.92 -3.26
N SER A 489 -9.36 24.61 -3.05
CA SER A 489 -8.97 23.91 -1.82
C SER A 489 -7.46 24.00 -1.54
N GLY A 490 -6.63 24.07 -2.58
CA GLY A 490 -5.19 24.28 -2.45
C GLY A 490 -4.83 25.61 -1.79
N ASP A 491 -5.59 26.68 -2.03
CA ASP A 491 -5.35 27.97 -1.37
C ASP A 491 -5.60 27.87 0.15
N PHE A 492 -6.65 27.19 0.59
CA PHE A 492 -6.90 26.99 2.03
C PHE A 492 -5.81 26.19 2.74
N VAL A 493 -5.19 25.23 2.04
CA VAL A 493 -4.20 24.33 2.64
C VAL A 493 -2.80 24.91 2.56
N TYR A 494 -2.41 25.45 1.41
CA TYR A 494 -1.02 25.77 1.11
C TYR A 494 -0.71 27.27 1.21
N ASN A 495 -1.68 28.16 1.00
CA ASN A 495 -1.43 29.59 1.05
C ASN A 495 -1.30 30.07 2.52
N PRO A 496 -0.11 30.55 2.95
CA PRO A 496 0.10 30.99 4.32
C PRO A 496 -0.76 32.21 4.68
N GLU A 497 -1.05 33.09 3.71
CA GLU A 497 -1.90 34.27 3.94
C GLU A 497 -3.32 33.84 4.29
N TYR A 498 -3.89 32.87 3.57
CA TYR A 498 -5.22 32.33 3.85
C TYR A 498 -5.28 31.61 5.20
N ARG A 499 -4.22 30.88 5.56
CA ARG A 499 -4.13 30.20 6.87
C ARG A 499 -4.02 31.17 8.04
N ALA A 500 -3.44 32.35 7.81
CA ALA A 500 -3.33 33.40 8.81
C ALA A 500 -4.63 34.20 8.99
N LEU A 501 -5.61 34.07 8.09
CA LEU A 501 -6.88 34.76 8.22
C LEU A 501 -7.67 34.30 9.46
N PRO A 502 -8.40 35.22 10.12
CA PRO A 502 -9.43 34.88 11.10
C PRO A 502 -10.36 33.78 10.60
N MET A 503 -10.93 32.99 11.52
CA MET A 503 -11.87 31.91 11.16
C MET A 503 -13.07 32.44 10.36
N GLU A 504 -13.60 33.60 10.73
CA GLU A 504 -14.75 34.25 10.08
C GLU A 504 -14.48 34.55 8.60
N ASP A 505 -13.29 35.08 8.29
CA ASP A 505 -12.89 35.36 6.91
C ASP A 505 -12.69 34.06 6.10
N ARG A 506 -12.16 33.01 6.74
CA ARG A 506 -12.03 31.69 6.09
C ARG A 506 -13.38 31.05 5.80
N GLU A 507 -14.35 31.19 6.69
CA GLU A 507 -15.72 30.73 6.47
C GLU A 507 -16.41 31.49 5.34
N LYS A 508 -16.17 32.80 5.23
CA LYS A 508 -16.66 33.61 4.11
C LYS A 508 -16.09 33.12 2.78
N LEU A 509 -14.78 32.89 2.69
CA LEU A 509 -14.14 32.35 1.49
C LEU A 509 -14.65 30.96 1.14
N TYR A 510 -14.86 30.08 2.14
CA TYR A 510 -15.45 28.77 1.90
C TYR A 510 -16.88 28.89 1.35
N LYS A 511 -17.68 29.82 1.87
CA LYS A 511 -19.02 30.10 1.36
C LYS A 511 -18.98 30.58 -0.11
N GLU A 512 -18.06 31.47 -0.44
CA GLU A 512 -17.85 31.93 -1.83
C GLU A 512 -17.49 30.77 -2.77
N PHE A 513 -16.67 29.80 -2.32
CA PHE A 513 -16.40 28.58 -3.09
C PHE A 513 -17.66 27.73 -3.30
N MET A 514 -18.49 27.56 -2.27
CA MET A 514 -19.75 26.83 -2.37
C MET A 514 -20.77 27.54 -3.27
N ASP A 515 -20.78 28.87 -3.28
CA ASP A 515 -21.59 29.68 -4.18
C ASP A 515 -21.14 29.49 -5.64
N PHE A 516 -19.84 29.50 -5.88
CA PHE A 516 -19.25 29.21 -7.19
C PHE A 516 -19.58 27.81 -7.70
N ASP A 517 -19.53 26.78 -6.85
CA ASP A 517 -19.91 25.40 -7.22
C ASP A 517 -21.39 25.34 -7.65
N ARG A 518 -22.28 25.99 -6.89
CA ARG A 518 -23.71 26.10 -7.25
C ARG A 518 -23.92 26.83 -8.57
N GLU A 519 -23.17 27.89 -8.81
CA GLU A 519 -23.21 28.63 -10.08
C GLU A 519 -22.79 27.73 -11.26
N CYS A 520 -21.71 26.97 -11.10
CA CYS A 520 -21.24 26.01 -12.11
C CYS A 520 -22.33 24.97 -12.43
N LEU A 521 -22.95 24.38 -11.39
CA LEU A 521 -24.04 23.42 -11.56
C LEU A 521 -25.24 24.05 -12.30
N SER A 522 -25.61 25.29 -11.99
CA SER A 522 -26.69 26.01 -12.67
C SER A 522 -26.42 26.24 -14.16
N LYS A 523 -25.14 26.38 -14.53
CA LYS A 523 -24.67 26.51 -15.92
C LYS A 523 -24.52 25.17 -16.64
N GLY A 524 -24.85 24.05 -15.99
CA GLY A 524 -24.66 22.70 -16.52
C GLY A 524 -23.19 22.26 -16.54
N ILE A 525 -22.37 22.85 -15.67
CA ILE A 525 -20.96 22.51 -15.48
C ILE A 525 -20.85 21.64 -14.22
N SER A 526 -20.33 20.43 -14.37
CA SER A 526 -20.10 19.53 -13.24
C SER A 526 -18.72 19.78 -12.65
N LEU A 527 -18.65 20.19 -11.38
CA LEU A 527 -17.42 20.32 -10.61
C LEU A 527 -17.20 19.04 -9.80
N SER A 528 -16.02 18.43 -9.90
CA SER A 528 -15.69 17.21 -9.16
C SER A 528 -14.29 17.28 -8.54
N PHE A 529 -14.23 16.83 -7.28
CA PHE A 529 -13.04 16.87 -6.45
C PHE A 529 -12.38 15.49 -6.32
N PHE A 530 -11.08 15.43 -6.60
CA PHE A 530 -10.27 14.24 -6.33
C PHE A 530 -9.16 14.58 -5.32
N PHE A 531 -9.18 13.89 -4.18
CA PHE A 531 -8.13 13.99 -3.18
C PHE A 531 -7.22 12.76 -3.20
N HIS A 532 -5.96 12.96 -3.57
CA HIS A 532 -4.94 11.92 -3.53
C HIS A 532 -4.23 11.93 -2.17
N GLN A 533 -4.38 10.81 -1.45
CA GLN A 533 -3.72 10.56 -0.16
C GLN A 533 -2.28 10.06 -0.29
#